data_AF-A0A0K0EA75-F1
#
_entry.id   AF-A0A0K0EA75-F1
#
_cell.length_a   1.000
_cell.length_b   1.000
_cell.length_c   1.000
_cell.angle_alpha   90.00
_cell.angle_beta   90.00
_cell.angle_gamma   90.00
#
_symmetry.space_group_name_H-M   'P 1'
#
loop_
_entity.id
_entity.type
_entity.pdbx_description
1 polymer ?
#
loop_
_entity_poly.entity_id
_entity_poly.type
_entity_poly.pdbx_seq_one_letter_code
_entity_poly.pdbx_strand_id
1 'polypeptide(L)'
;MDTPKGISNSSDLRRCRSLRNNISKTNLSGVSRLGSGSGKARSRSRIGLEENCVIRNMTSTQKTSLVCSWKAIKPNANSLMRKIFIELEAVAPKVKQIFAKAAILDCFAKETSDSKIGTIDEHVKLFTKFMDDVILNLDKETEVKCIIRKVGQSHAVLNNACSFQSNLWEHLGEIAIQKICQLDAVQKSRETCKAWRMLIAFVTDEVRSAYDEQVKIVRRSSVDTQKEIISEAGFYDKMKNMQLHEKDGDDVKQ
;
A
#
# COMPACT_ATOMS: atom_id res chain seq x y z
N MET A 1 32.97 37.69 16.45
CA MET A 1 32.71 38.70 15.42
C MET A 1 32.66 37.99 14.08
N ASP A 2 31.49 38.08 13.45
CA ASP A 2 31.24 38.09 12.01
C ASP A 2 31.45 36.83 11.17
N THR A 3 30.41 35.99 11.11
CA THR A 3 29.92 35.43 9.84
C THR A 3 29.04 36.46 9.12
N PRO A 4 29.08 36.56 7.78
CA PRO A 4 27.83 36.46 7.00
C PRO A 4 28.00 35.78 5.61
N LYS A 5 27.11 34.85 5.20
CA LYS A 5 25.85 34.98 4.40
C LYS A 5 26.01 35.15 2.88
N GLY A 6 25.14 34.43 2.15
CA GLY A 6 24.70 34.73 0.76
C GLY A 6 24.49 33.43 -0.07
N ILE A 7 23.31 32.79 -0.11
CA ILE A 7 22.02 33.07 -0.80
C ILE A 7 22.04 32.80 -2.32
N SER A 8 20.97 32.11 -2.79
CA SER A 8 20.31 32.14 -4.12
C SER A 8 20.40 30.81 -4.90
N ASN A 9 19.38 30.24 -5.58
CA ASN A 9 17.91 30.32 -5.64
C ASN A 9 17.46 29.29 -6.72
N SER A 10 16.17 28.91 -6.70
CA SER A 10 15.35 28.47 -7.87
C SER A 10 15.68 27.09 -8.48
N SER A 11 14.76 26.21 -8.90
CA SER A 11 13.37 26.37 -9.38
C SER A 11 12.72 24.99 -9.57
N ASP A 12 11.39 24.97 -9.53
CA ASP A 12 10.46 24.01 -10.17
C ASP A 12 10.30 22.57 -9.62
N LEU A 13 9.12 22.32 -9.04
CA LEU A 13 8.17 21.28 -9.48
C LEU A 13 6.82 21.42 -8.74
N ARG A 14 6.01 22.39 -9.20
CA ARG A 14 4.56 22.43 -8.94
C ARG A 14 3.87 21.51 -9.95
N ARG A 15 3.17 20.45 -9.53
CA ARG A 15 1.95 19.98 -10.23
C ARG A 15 1.11 18.99 -9.41
N CYS A 16 -0.20 19.21 -9.48
CA CYS A 16 -1.30 18.29 -9.15
C CYS A 16 -1.74 18.15 -7.67
N ARG A 17 -2.25 19.26 -7.11
CA ARG A 17 -3.39 19.21 -6.17
C ARG A 17 -4.53 20.10 -6.70
N SER A 18 -5.54 19.44 -7.28
CA SER A 18 -6.88 19.95 -7.54
C SER A 18 -7.75 18.71 -7.41
N LEU A 19 -8.72 18.59 -6.48
CA LEU A 19 -9.95 19.37 -6.43
C LEU A 19 -10.41 19.53 -4.98
N ARG A 20 -10.61 20.79 -4.55
CA ARG A 20 -11.47 21.14 -3.41
C ARG A 20 -12.91 21.20 -3.90
N ASN A 21 -13.84 20.62 -3.17
CA ASN A 21 -15.18 21.19 -3.04
C ASN A 21 -15.46 21.39 -1.55
N ASN A 22 -15.50 22.66 -1.16
CA ASN A 22 -15.86 23.16 0.14
C ASN A 22 -17.22 23.84 -0.07
N ILE A 23 -18.30 23.29 0.48
CA ILE A 23 -19.60 23.97 0.55
C ILE A 23 -19.90 24.23 2.03
N SER A 24 -19.65 25.50 2.38
CA SER A 24 -20.40 26.41 3.24
C SER A 24 -21.13 25.89 4.48
N LYS A 25 -20.74 26.49 5.61
CA LYS A 25 -21.44 26.59 6.90
C LYS A 25 -22.79 27.32 6.74
N THR A 26 -23.83 26.86 7.45
CA THR A 26 -24.73 27.70 8.26
C THR A 26 -25.39 26.85 9.34
N ASN A 27 -25.40 27.39 10.57
CA ASN A 27 -26.07 26.85 11.75
C ASN A 27 -27.59 26.92 11.58
N LEU A 28 -28.33 25.96 12.13
CA LEU A 28 -29.59 26.20 12.86
C LEU A 28 -30.06 24.90 13.54
N SER A 29 -30.37 25.06 14.82
CA SER A 29 -30.91 24.12 15.78
C SER A 29 -32.32 23.64 15.43
N GLY A 30 -32.65 22.41 15.83
CA GLY A 30 -33.96 22.13 16.42
C GLY A 30 -34.85 21.11 15.70
N VAL A 31 -35.07 20.00 16.42
CA VAL A 31 -36.36 19.28 16.53
C VAL A 31 -36.78 18.33 15.40
N SER A 32 -36.57 17.04 15.73
CA SER A 32 -37.36 15.84 15.46
C SER A 32 -38.73 15.96 14.77
N ARG A 33 -38.98 15.10 13.77
CA ARG A 33 -39.99 13.99 13.82
C ARG A 33 -40.19 13.33 12.44
N LEU A 34 -40.07 12.00 12.46
CA LEU A 34 -40.88 10.96 11.81
C LEU A 34 -41.51 11.23 10.43
N GLY A 35 -41.19 10.39 9.45
CA GLY A 35 -41.96 10.28 8.21
C GLY A 35 -41.42 9.21 7.26
N SER A 36 -42.12 8.08 7.20
CA SER A 36 -41.90 6.93 6.32
C SER A 36 -41.73 7.32 4.85
N GLY A 37 -40.78 6.70 4.15
CA GLY A 37 -40.55 6.96 2.74
C GLY A 37 -39.69 5.90 2.07
N SER A 38 -40.36 4.84 1.61
CA SER A 38 -39.87 3.86 0.64
C SER A 38 -39.09 4.53 -0.50
N GLY A 39 -37.87 4.06 -0.83
CA GLY A 39 -37.12 4.70 -1.90
C GLY A 39 -35.73 4.16 -2.20
N LYS A 40 -35.68 3.03 -2.89
CA LYS A 40 -34.62 2.63 -3.84
C LYS A 40 -33.20 2.49 -3.28
N ALA A 41 -32.86 1.23 -3.04
CA ALA A 41 -31.51 0.70 -3.16
C ALA A 41 -30.79 1.29 -4.40
N ARG A 42 -29.90 2.26 -4.19
CA ARG A 42 -28.91 2.66 -5.20
C ARG A 42 -27.69 1.78 -5.00
N SER A 43 -27.79 0.59 -5.58
CA SER A 43 -26.65 -0.22 -5.99
C SER A 43 -25.79 0.67 -6.90
N ARG A 44 -24.69 1.22 -6.37
CA ARG A 44 -23.67 1.90 -7.17
C ARG A 44 -22.94 0.82 -7.96
N SER A 45 -23.51 0.55 -9.12
CA SER A 45 -22.96 -0.26 -10.18
C SER A 45 -21.48 0.07 -10.39
N ARG A 46 -20.63 -0.94 -10.25
CA ARG A 46 -19.21 -0.94 -10.62
C ARG A 46 -19.07 -0.92 -12.16
N ILE A 47 -19.62 0.11 -12.79
CA ILE A 47 -19.61 0.27 -14.24
C ILE A 47 -18.46 1.21 -14.60
N GLY A 48 -17.34 0.59 -14.99
CA GLY A 48 -16.74 0.86 -16.30
C GLY A 48 -16.18 2.26 -16.58
N LEU A 49 -15.44 2.86 -15.65
CA LEU A 49 -14.36 3.75 -16.09
C LEU A 49 -13.19 2.84 -16.41
N GLU A 50 -12.90 2.65 -17.71
CA GLU A 50 -11.60 2.14 -18.12
C GLU A 50 -10.54 3.00 -17.43
N GLU A 51 -9.92 2.46 -16.38
CA GLU A 51 -8.75 3.09 -15.78
C GLU A 51 -7.76 3.31 -16.92
N ASN A 52 -7.35 4.56 -17.10
CA ASN A 52 -6.31 4.95 -18.04
C ASN A 52 -4.98 4.38 -17.54
N CYS A 53 -4.78 3.07 -17.74
CA CYS A 53 -3.61 2.37 -17.30
C CYS A 53 -2.38 2.94 -18.02
N VAL A 54 -1.39 3.36 -17.22
CA VAL A 54 -0.16 3.95 -17.73
C VAL A 54 0.51 3.03 -18.76
N ILE A 55 0.51 1.72 -18.50
CA ILE A 55 1.14 0.71 -19.37
C ILE A 55 0.50 0.68 -20.77
N ARG A 56 -0.84 0.80 -20.86
CA ARG A 56 -1.58 0.88 -22.12
C ARG A 56 -1.28 2.17 -22.88
N ASN A 57 -1.09 3.25 -22.15
CA ASN A 57 -0.86 4.59 -22.71
C ASN A 57 0.61 4.86 -23.07
N MET A 58 1.54 3.96 -22.71
CA MET A 58 2.94 4.06 -23.11
C MET A 58 3.13 3.67 -24.57
N THR A 59 3.85 4.51 -25.31
CA THR A 59 4.19 4.21 -26.71
C THR A 59 5.15 3.01 -26.79
N SER A 60 5.16 2.30 -27.92
CA SER A 60 6.11 1.20 -28.15
C SER A 60 7.57 1.65 -28.00
N THR A 61 7.87 2.89 -28.37
CA THR A 61 9.20 3.52 -28.18
C THR A 61 9.54 3.68 -26.69
N GLN A 62 8.58 4.08 -25.86
CA GLN A 62 8.78 4.20 -24.41
C GLN A 62 8.98 2.84 -23.74
N LYS A 63 8.21 1.82 -24.14
CA LYS A 63 8.42 0.46 -23.64
C LYS A 63 9.79 -0.09 -24.05
N THR A 64 10.17 0.11 -25.30
CA THR A 64 11.50 -0.30 -25.81
C THR A 64 12.63 0.41 -25.07
N SER A 65 12.49 1.71 -24.79
CA SER A 65 13.51 2.47 -24.07
C SER A 65 13.65 2.01 -22.61
N LEU A 66 12.56 1.64 -21.94
CA LEU A 66 12.60 0.99 -20.63
C LEU A 66 13.36 -0.34 -20.69
N VAL A 67 13.03 -1.21 -21.63
CA VAL A 67 13.69 -2.52 -21.79
C VAL A 67 15.19 -2.36 -22.05
N CYS A 68 15.57 -1.47 -22.97
CA CYS A 68 16.97 -1.22 -23.31
C CYS A 68 17.76 -0.63 -22.14
N SER A 69 17.21 0.39 -21.47
CA SER A 69 17.88 1.00 -20.32
C SER A 69 17.95 0.05 -19.12
N TRP A 70 16.93 -0.77 -18.87
CA TRP A 70 16.97 -1.79 -17.82
C TRP A 70 18.05 -2.84 -18.07
N LYS A 71 18.23 -3.31 -19.31
CA LYS A 71 19.34 -4.22 -19.67
C LYS A 71 20.71 -3.64 -19.30
N ALA A 72 20.90 -2.33 -19.45
CA ALA A 72 22.14 -1.64 -19.05
C ALA A 72 22.27 -1.46 -17.53
N ILE A 73 21.15 -1.30 -16.80
CA ILE A 73 21.12 -1.13 -15.34
C ILE A 73 21.30 -2.48 -14.61
N LYS A 74 20.73 -3.55 -15.16
CA LYS A 74 20.60 -4.88 -14.55
C LYS A 74 21.88 -5.43 -13.90
N PRO A 75 23.08 -5.33 -14.52
CA PRO A 75 24.32 -5.81 -13.90
C PRO A 75 24.63 -5.18 -12.54
N ASN A 76 24.18 -3.94 -12.30
CA ASN A 76 24.40 -3.20 -11.06
C ASN A 76 23.10 -2.97 -10.26
N ALA A 77 22.01 -3.63 -10.63
CA ALA A 77 20.68 -3.36 -10.06
C ALA A 77 20.64 -3.59 -8.54
N ASN A 78 21.25 -4.66 -8.02
CA ASN A 78 21.26 -4.91 -6.58
C ASN A 78 21.95 -3.78 -5.78
N SER A 79 23.03 -3.21 -6.31
CA SER A 79 23.70 -2.05 -5.68
C SER A 79 22.80 -0.81 -5.68
N LEU A 80 22.08 -0.59 -6.79
CA LEU A 80 21.10 0.49 -6.89
C LEU A 80 19.93 0.30 -5.91
N MET A 81 19.33 -0.90 -5.86
CA MET A 81 18.20 -1.19 -4.96
C MET A 81 18.62 -1.04 -3.50
N ARG A 82 19.85 -1.46 -3.15
CA ARG A 82 20.40 -1.22 -1.81
C ARG A 82 20.48 0.27 -1.49
N LYS A 83 20.99 1.11 -2.41
CA LYS A 83 21.02 2.57 -2.21
C LYS A 83 19.62 3.15 -2.02
N ILE A 84 18.62 2.65 -2.73
CA ILE A 84 17.22 3.07 -2.58
C ILE A 84 16.71 2.72 -1.16
N PHE A 85 16.94 1.50 -0.69
CA PHE A 85 16.50 1.10 0.65
C PHE A 85 17.24 1.83 1.77
N ILE A 86 18.55 2.05 1.65
CA ILE A 86 19.32 2.82 2.65
C ILE A 86 18.81 4.26 2.75
N GLU A 87 18.51 4.90 1.61
CA GLU A 87 17.92 6.23 1.60
C GLU A 87 16.51 6.22 2.23
N LEU A 88 15.72 5.18 1.95
CA LEU A 88 14.39 5.02 2.54
C LEU A 88 14.46 4.88 4.07
N GLU A 89 15.42 4.12 4.59
CA GLU A 89 15.67 4.03 6.03
C GLU A 89 16.08 5.36 6.66
N ALA A 90 16.82 6.20 5.92
CA ALA A 90 17.25 7.52 6.38
C ALA A 90 16.07 8.51 6.49
N VAL A 91 15.15 8.50 5.52
CA VAL A 91 13.97 9.39 5.54
C VAL A 91 12.83 8.86 6.40
N ALA A 92 12.73 7.53 6.56
CA ALA A 92 11.68 6.88 7.32
C ALA A 92 12.28 5.87 8.32
N PRO A 93 12.67 6.30 9.54
CA PRO A 93 13.27 5.44 10.55
C PRO A 93 12.43 4.20 10.92
N LYS A 94 11.12 4.25 10.67
CA LYS A 94 10.22 3.11 10.82
C LYS A 94 10.61 1.93 9.92
N VAL A 95 11.07 2.19 8.69
CA VAL A 95 11.54 1.15 7.76
C VAL A 95 12.76 0.43 8.33
N LYS A 96 13.70 1.20 8.89
CA LYS A 96 14.89 0.65 9.59
C LYS A 96 14.50 -0.27 10.74
N GLN A 97 13.50 0.12 11.54
CA GLN A 97 12.98 -0.72 12.63
C GLN A 97 12.35 -2.02 12.12
N ILE A 98 11.65 -1.98 10.98
CA ILE A 98 11.01 -3.15 10.38
C ILE A 98 12.07 -4.15 9.90
N PHE A 99 13.08 -3.68 9.16
CA PHE A 99 14.19 -4.53 8.72
C PHE A 99 15.00 -5.08 9.89
N ALA A 100 15.24 -4.28 10.93
CA ALA A 100 15.92 -4.75 12.14
C ALA A 100 15.13 -5.86 12.84
N LYS A 101 13.80 -5.70 12.99
CA LYS A 101 12.93 -6.74 13.56
C LYS A 101 12.96 -8.01 12.72
N ALA A 102 12.92 -7.89 11.39
CA ALA A 102 13.01 -9.02 10.49
C ALA A 102 14.37 -9.73 10.57
N ALA A 103 15.48 -9.00 10.66
CA ALA A 103 16.81 -9.56 10.83
C ALA A 103 16.94 -10.32 12.16
N ILE A 104 16.36 -9.79 13.25
CA ILE A 104 16.32 -10.50 14.54
C ILE A 104 15.54 -11.81 14.40
N LEU A 105 14.37 -11.78 13.77
CA LEU A 105 13.58 -13.00 13.55
C LEU A 105 14.32 -14.01 12.66
N ASP A 106 15.06 -13.53 11.66
CA ASP A 106 15.90 -14.36 10.79
C ASP A 106 17.01 -15.06 11.57
N CYS A 107 17.66 -14.37 12.52
CA CYS A 107 18.66 -14.97 13.40
C CYS A 107 18.11 -16.13 14.27
N PHE A 108 16.81 -16.11 14.60
CA PHE A 108 16.16 -17.18 15.37
C PHE A 108 15.46 -18.23 14.50
N ALA A 109 15.23 -17.93 13.21
CA ALA A 109 14.72 -18.88 12.25
C ALA A 109 15.83 -19.90 11.94
N LYS A 110 15.80 -21.03 12.65
CA LYS A 110 16.69 -22.18 12.41
C LYS A 110 16.69 -22.52 10.90
N GLU A 111 17.85 -22.94 10.38
CA GLU A 111 18.18 -23.25 8.97
C GLU A 111 17.18 -24.11 8.17
N THR A 112 16.13 -24.60 8.82
CA THR A 112 15.02 -25.39 8.28
C THR A 112 13.95 -24.60 7.52
N SER A 113 14.02 -23.26 7.48
CA SER A 113 13.09 -22.45 6.69
C SER A 113 13.86 -21.58 5.70
N ASP A 114 13.55 -21.70 4.40
CA ASP A 114 14.03 -20.84 3.30
C ASP A 114 13.61 -19.36 3.44
N SER A 115 13.13 -18.95 4.61
CA SER A 115 12.38 -17.71 4.82
C SER A 115 13.24 -16.55 5.30
N LYS A 116 14.40 -16.28 4.69
CA LYS A 116 15.17 -15.02 4.86
C LYS A 116 14.47 -13.78 4.30
N ILE A 117 13.16 -13.90 4.07
CA ILE A 117 12.34 -13.07 3.18
C ILE A 117 12.23 -11.63 3.69
N GLY A 118 12.52 -11.36 4.97
CA GLY A 118 12.34 -10.04 5.57
C GLY A 118 13.59 -9.16 5.66
N THR A 119 14.79 -9.64 5.31
CA THR A 119 16.02 -8.84 5.46
C THR A 119 16.19 -7.82 4.32
N ILE A 120 16.98 -6.75 4.55
CA ILE A 120 17.30 -5.76 3.50
C ILE A 120 18.01 -6.43 2.31
N ASP A 121 18.90 -7.38 2.58
CA ASP A 121 19.65 -8.10 1.54
C ASP A 121 18.75 -8.93 0.64
N GLU A 122 17.70 -9.52 1.21
CA GLU A 122 16.73 -10.29 0.43
C GLU A 122 15.76 -9.35 -0.31
N HIS A 123 15.28 -8.29 0.34
CA HIS A 123 14.47 -7.27 -0.33
C HIS A 123 15.20 -6.60 -1.50
N VAL A 124 16.53 -6.44 -1.45
CA VAL A 124 17.32 -5.98 -2.60
C VAL A 124 17.18 -6.90 -3.80
N LYS A 125 17.28 -8.22 -3.62
CA LYS A 125 17.15 -9.20 -4.70
C LYS A 125 15.71 -9.29 -5.19
N LEU A 126 14.75 -9.32 -4.27
CA LEU A 126 13.32 -9.35 -4.57
C LEU A 126 12.91 -8.11 -5.35
N PHE A 127 13.43 -6.93 -5.00
CA PHE A 127 13.11 -5.71 -5.72
C PHE A 127 13.72 -5.69 -7.13
N THR A 128 14.96 -6.16 -7.30
CA THR A 128 15.55 -6.34 -8.63
C THR A 128 14.73 -7.31 -9.49
N LYS A 129 14.33 -8.46 -8.93
CA LYS A 129 13.49 -9.45 -9.63
C LYS A 129 12.12 -8.87 -9.98
N PHE A 130 11.49 -8.16 -9.06
CA PHE A 130 10.21 -7.49 -9.28
C PHE A 130 10.27 -6.51 -10.46
N MET A 131 11.32 -5.68 -10.53
CA MET A 131 11.50 -4.77 -11.67
C MET A 131 11.74 -5.52 -12.98
N ASP A 132 12.46 -6.64 -12.94
CA ASP A 132 12.63 -7.52 -14.10
C ASP A 132 11.28 -8.07 -14.59
N ASP A 133 10.47 -8.62 -13.69
CA ASP A 133 9.16 -9.19 -14.01
C ASP A 133 8.20 -8.13 -14.57
N VAL A 134 8.20 -6.91 -14.03
CA VAL A 134 7.41 -5.78 -14.54
C VAL A 134 7.86 -5.38 -15.94
N ILE A 135 9.17 -5.27 -16.17
CA ILE A 135 9.73 -4.78 -17.44
C ILE A 135 9.59 -5.83 -18.55
N LEU A 136 9.72 -7.12 -18.23
CA LEU A 136 9.54 -8.22 -19.18
C LEU A 136 8.08 -8.39 -19.64
N ASN A 137 7.11 -7.85 -18.88
CA ASN A 137 5.69 -8.01 -19.17
C ASN A 137 4.99 -6.70 -19.57
N LEU A 138 5.72 -5.64 -19.98
CA LEU A 138 5.13 -4.33 -20.34
C LEU A 138 4.06 -4.38 -21.45
N ASP A 139 4.01 -5.43 -22.25
CA ASP A 139 2.97 -5.64 -23.27
C ASP A 139 1.73 -6.39 -22.76
N LYS A 140 1.76 -6.84 -21.51
CA LYS A 140 0.70 -7.61 -20.86
C LYS A 140 0.21 -6.86 -19.61
N GLU A 141 -0.62 -5.86 -19.85
CA GLU A 141 -1.14 -4.95 -18.81
C GLU A 141 -1.67 -5.67 -17.57
N THR A 142 -2.55 -6.66 -17.77
CA THR A 142 -3.17 -7.41 -16.67
C THR A 142 -2.14 -8.19 -15.85
N GLU A 143 -1.10 -8.74 -16.49
CA GLU A 143 -0.03 -9.47 -15.81
C GLU A 143 0.82 -8.51 -14.97
N VAL A 144 1.21 -7.37 -15.54
CA VAL A 144 1.95 -6.32 -14.82
C VAL A 144 1.15 -5.83 -13.61
N LYS A 145 -0.13 -5.51 -13.79
CA LYS A 145 -1.00 -5.07 -12.68
C LYS A 145 -1.11 -6.18 -11.61
N CYS A 146 -1.22 -7.44 -12.00
CA CYS A 146 -1.25 -8.57 -11.06
C CYS A 146 0.06 -8.68 -10.25
N ILE A 147 1.22 -8.59 -10.90
CA ILE A 147 2.54 -8.64 -10.26
C ILE A 147 2.67 -7.52 -9.22
N ILE A 148 2.35 -6.29 -9.61
CA ILE A 148 2.45 -5.10 -8.75
C ILE A 148 1.51 -5.21 -7.54
N ARG A 149 0.25 -5.57 -7.78
CA ARG A 149 -0.76 -5.62 -6.72
C ARG A 149 -0.46 -6.73 -5.70
N LYS A 150 0.10 -7.86 -6.12
CA LYS A 150 0.54 -8.94 -5.22
C LYS A 150 1.57 -8.43 -4.19
N VAL A 151 2.49 -7.55 -4.60
CA VAL A 151 3.46 -6.94 -3.67
C VAL A 151 2.75 -6.08 -2.62
N GLY A 152 1.83 -5.21 -3.04
CA GLY A 152 1.08 -4.37 -2.10
C GLY A 152 0.25 -5.19 -1.11
N GLN A 153 -0.42 -6.23 -1.60
CA GLN A 153 -1.23 -7.14 -0.79
C GLN A 153 -0.37 -7.92 0.22
N SER A 154 0.79 -8.44 -0.18
CA SER A 154 1.66 -9.22 0.72
C SER A 154 2.19 -8.38 1.89
N HIS A 155 2.38 -7.07 1.68
CA HIS A 155 2.86 -6.16 2.71
C HIS A 155 1.76 -5.69 3.68
N ALA A 156 0.48 -5.94 3.39
CA ALA A 156 -0.64 -5.49 4.24
C ALA A 156 -0.57 -6.04 5.67
N VAL A 157 0.01 -7.23 5.85
CA VAL A 157 0.24 -7.84 7.17
C VAL A 157 1.08 -6.96 8.10
N LEU A 158 1.99 -6.14 7.53
CA LEU A 158 2.86 -5.24 8.28
C LEU A 158 2.11 -4.06 8.90
N ASN A 159 0.89 -3.75 8.43
CA ASN A 159 0.08 -2.68 8.99
C ASN A 159 -0.23 -2.93 10.47
N ASN A 160 -0.63 -4.15 10.81
CA ASN A 160 -0.95 -4.53 12.19
C ASN A 160 0.31 -4.92 12.97
N ALA A 161 1.26 -5.62 12.34
CA ALA A 161 2.44 -6.16 13.03
C ALA A 161 3.50 -5.10 13.39
N CYS A 162 3.61 -4.03 12.59
CA CYS A 162 4.68 -3.04 12.69
C CYS A 162 4.21 -1.59 12.51
N SER A 163 2.90 -1.34 12.40
CA SER A 163 2.36 -0.02 12.04
C SER A 163 2.92 0.51 10.72
N PHE A 164 3.13 -0.37 9.74
CA PHE A 164 3.47 0.05 8.38
C PHE A 164 2.36 0.93 7.81
N GLN A 165 2.71 2.01 7.11
CA GLN A 165 1.77 2.99 6.58
C GLN A 165 1.98 3.16 5.07
N SER A 166 0.91 3.52 4.36
CA SER A 166 0.93 3.60 2.89
C SER A 166 1.81 4.72 2.33
N ASN A 167 2.10 5.77 3.11
CA ASN A 167 3.02 6.84 2.72
C ASN A 167 4.48 6.35 2.55
N LEU A 168 4.85 5.20 3.13
CA LEU A 168 6.18 4.60 2.90
C LEU A 168 6.39 4.23 1.43
N TRP A 169 5.31 3.86 0.72
CA TRP A 169 5.36 3.62 -0.72
C TRP A 169 5.64 4.89 -1.50
N GLU A 170 5.08 6.03 -1.08
CA GLU A 170 5.33 7.34 -1.72
C GLU A 170 6.80 7.73 -1.59
N HIS A 171 7.39 7.61 -0.40
CA HIS A 171 8.83 7.83 -0.20
C HIS A 171 9.70 6.88 -1.03
N LEU A 172 9.35 5.59 -1.08
CA LEU A 172 10.07 4.61 -1.91
C LEU A 172 10.03 5.02 -3.38
N GLY A 173 8.86 5.41 -3.89
CA GLY A 173 8.67 5.85 -5.28
C GLY A 173 9.47 7.12 -5.61
N GLU A 174 9.45 8.11 -4.72
CA GLU A 174 10.23 9.35 -4.87
C GLU A 174 11.73 9.07 -4.93
N ILE A 175 12.25 8.26 -4.01
CA ILE A 175 13.67 7.87 -3.98
C ILE A 175 14.03 7.05 -5.21
N ALA A 176 13.20 6.09 -5.61
CA ALA A 176 13.43 5.27 -6.78
C ALA A 176 13.51 6.14 -8.05
N ILE A 177 12.60 7.11 -8.22
CA ILE A 177 12.68 8.09 -9.32
C ILE A 177 14.00 8.84 -9.27
N GLN A 178 14.39 9.38 -8.11
CA GLN A 178 15.62 10.16 -7.97
C GLN A 178 16.86 9.33 -8.34
N LYS A 179 17.01 8.12 -7.79
CA LYS A 179 18.19 7.27 -8.02
C LYS A 179 18.23 6.69 -9.44
N ILE A 180 17.10 6.25 -9.99
CA ILE A 180 17.03 5.65 -11.34
C ILE A 180 17.23 6.72 -12.42
N CYS A 181 16.57 7.88 -12.30
CA CYS A 181 16.71 8.95 -13.29
C CYS A 181 18.07 9.67 -13.25
N GLN A 182 18.92 9.36 -12.28
CA GLN A 182 20.31 9.83 -12.21
C GLN A 182 21.31 8.91 -12.93
N LEU A 183 20.89 7.71 -13.38
CA LEU A 183 21.78 6.79 -14.08
C LEU A 183 22.02 7.24 -15.52
N ASP A 184 23.27 7.13 -15.98
CA ASP A 184 23.66 7.49 -17.35
C ASP A 184 22.81 6.77 -18.41
N ALA A 185 22.45 5.50 -18.16
CA ALA A 185 21.60 4.70 -19.04
C ALA A 185 20.20 5.30 -19.24
N VAL A 186 19.73 6.13 -18.30
CA VAL A 186 18.42 6.81 -18.33
C VAL A 186 18.56 8.25 -18.79
N GLN A 187 19.61 8.95 -18.36
CA GLN A 187 19.81 10.38 -18.65
C GLN A 187 20.10 10.69 -20.11
N LYS A 188 20.66 9.73 -20.87
CA LYS A 188 20.96 9.88 -22.31
C LYS A 188 19.76 10.24 -23.17
N SER A 189 18.53 10.00 -22.69
CA SER A 189 17.32 10.28 -23.45
C SER A 189 16.21 10.83 -22.54
N ARG A 190 15.73 12.03 -22.88
CA ARG A 190 14.58 12.66 -22.19
C ARG A 190 13.36 11.74 -22.20
N GLU A 191 13.16 11.01 -23.29
CA GLU A 191 12.05 10.07 -23.44
C GLU A 191 12.19 8.86 -22.52
N THR A 192 13.42 8.35 -22.36
CA THR A 192 13.71 7.24 -21.43
C THR A 192 13.48 7.68 -19.98
N CYS A 193 13.97 8.86 -19.59
CA CYS A 193 13.73 9.43 -18.27
C CYS A 193 12.23 9.64 -18.00
N LYS A 194 11.47 10.14 -18.98
CA LYS A 194 10.00 10.26 -18.89
C LYS A 194 9.33 8.90 -18.70
N ALA A 195 9.71 7.89 -19.48
CA ALA A 195 9.19 6.53 -19.38
C ALA A 195 9.40 5.92 -18.00
N TRP A 196 10.61 6.07 -17.42
CA TRP A 196 10.91 5.63 -16.06
C TRP A 196 10.06 6.33 -15.00
N ARG A 197 9.89 7.65 -15.09
CA ARG A 197 9.04 8.40 -14.15
C ARG A 197 7.60 7.92 -14.19
N MET A 198 7.05 7.67 -15.39
CA MET A 198 5.70 7.15 -15.55
C MET A 198 5.56 5.74 -14.97
N LEU A 199 6.52 4.85 -15.26
CA LEU A 199 6.52 3.48 -14.75
C LEU A 199 6.58 3.45 -13.22
N ILE A 200 7.51 4.17 -12.62
CA ILE A 200 7.68 4.16 -11.16
C ILE A 200 6.46 4.79 -10.46
N ALA A 201 5.90 5.86 -11.02
CA ALA A 201 4.66 6.45 -10.48
C ALA A 201 3.50 5.45 -10.53
N PHE A 202 3.34 4.74 -11.65
CA PHE A 202 2.32 3.71 -11.80
C PHE A 202 2.52 2.55 -10.81
N VAL A 203 3.74 2.01 -10.74
CA VAL A 203 4.10 0.95 -9.77
C VAL A 203 3.78 1.39 -8.35
N THR A 204 4.20 2.59 -7.97
CA THR A 204 4.00 3.11 -6.61
C THR A 204 2.52 3.24 -6.28
N ASP A 205 1.71 3.79 -7.18
CA ASP A 205 0.28 3.98 -6.93
C ASP A 205 -0.47 2.64 -6.88
N GLU A 206 -0.16 1.69 -7.76
CA GLU A 206 -0.80 0.36 -7.75
C GLU A 206 -0.39 -0.48 -6.53
N VAL A 207 0.88 -0.45 -6.09
CA VAL A 207 1.31 -1.12 -4.85
C VAL A 207 0.56 -0.51 -3.67
N ARG A 208 0.53 0.83 -3.57
CA ARG A 208 -0.13 1.56 -2.49
C ARG A 208 -1.63 1.27 -2.45
N SER A 209 -2.29 1.31 -3.60
CA SER A 209 -3.71 1.02 -3.75
C SER A 209 -4.03 -0.41 -3.31
N ALA A 210 -3.27 -1.40 -3.80
CA ALA A 210 -3.46 -2.80 -3.43
C ALA A 210 -3.21 -3.06 -1.94
N TYR A 211 -2.21 -2.40 -1.36
CA TYR A 211 -1.94 -2.41 0.07
C TYR A 211 -3.13 -1.86 0.87
N ASP A 212 -3.61 -0.66 0.54
CA ASP A 212 -4.71 0.00 1.26
C ASP A 212 -6.03 -0.79 1.16
N GLU A 213 -6.30 -1.39 -0.01
CA GLU A 213 -7.44 -2.28 -0.21
C GLU A 213 -7.32 -3.53 0.65
N GLN A 214 -6.15 -4.19 0.68
CA GLN A 214 -5.94 -5.39 1.47
C GLN A 214 -6.02 -5.11 2.97
N VAL A 215 -5.49 -3.99 3.45
CA VAL A 215 -5.62 -3.55 4.86
C VAL A 215 -7.10 -3.37 5.22
N LYS A 216 -7.91 -2.77 4.35
CA LYS A 216 -9.36 -2.62 4.57
C LYS A 216 -10.08 -3.96 4.63
N ILE A 217 -9.71 -4.91 3.77
CA ILE A 217 -10.29 -6.27 3.76
C ILE A 217 -9.99 -6.98 5.08
N VAL A 218 -8.71 -7.03 5.50
CA VAL A 218 -8.28 -7.71 6.73
C VAL A 218 -8.96 -7.10 7.97
N ARG A 219 -9.10 -5.78 8.03
CA ARG A 219 -9.80 -5.11 9.14
C ARG A 219 -11.29 -5.44 9.19
N ARG A 220 -11.96 -5.55 8.03
CA ARG A 220 -13.38 -5.92 7.97
C ARG A 220 -13.60 -7.36 8.40
N SER A 221 -12.79 -8.30 7.91
CA SER A 221 -12.88 -9.70 8.33
C SER A 221 -12.69 -9.87 9.83
N SER A 222 -11.74 -9.16 10.45
CA SER A 222 -11.54 -9.22 11.90
C SER A 222 -12.74 -8.68 12.70
N VAL A 223 -13.42 -7.65 12.19
CA VAL A 223 -14.64 -7.10 12.82
C VAL A 223 -15.82 -8.05 12.67
N ASP A 224 -15.96 -8.70 11.52
CA ASP A 224 -17.03 -9.65 11.28
C ASP A 224 -16.88 -10.89 12.18
N THR A 225 -15.68 -11.42 12.37
CA THR A 225 -15.40 -12.49 13.34
C THR A 225 -15.73 -12.07 14.78
N GLN A 226 -15.42 -10.83 15.19
CA GLN A 226 -15.78 -10.35 16.53
C GLN A 226 -17.29 -10.24 16.73
N LYS A 227 -18.06 -9.85 15.70
CA LYS A 227 -19.53 -9.82 15.76
C LYS A 227 -20.13 -11.21 15.90
N GLU A 228 -19.57 -12.20 15.21
CA GLU A 228 -20.01 -13.60 15.34
C GLU A 228 -19.80 -14.11 16.77
N ILE A 229 -18.62 -13.86 17.37
CA ILE A 229 -18.34 -14.24 18.76
C ILE A 229 -19.30 -13.55 19.75
N ILE A 230 -19.58 -12.26 19.57
CA ILE A 230 -20.54 -11.53 20.42
C ILE A 230 -21.96 -12.08 20.23
N SER A 231 -22.35 -12.44 19.00
CA SER A 231 -23.64 -13.06 18.72
C SER A 231 -23.77 -14.44 19.35
N GLU A 232 -22.69 -15.24 19.34
CA GLU A 232 -22.66 -16.55 19.97
C GLU A 232 -22.74 -16.43 21.49
N ALA A 233 -21.97 -15.50 22.09
CA ALA A 233 -22.06 -15.20 23.52
C ALA A 233 -23.48 -14.77 23.94
N GLY A 234 -24.13 -13.91 23.14
CA GLY A 234 -25.53 -13.52 23.37
C GLY A 234 -26.52 -14.69 23.21
N PHE A 235 -26.21 -15.67 22.35
CA PHE A 235 -26.99 -16.89 22.21
C PHE A 235 -26.85 -17.81 23.45
N TYR A 236 -25.63 -17.98 23.98
CA TYR A 236 -25.40 -18.74 25.21
C TYR A 236 -26.07 -18.10 26.44
N ASP A 237 -26.00 -16.78 26.58
CA ASP A 237 -26.70 -16.06 27.66
C ASP A 237 -28.22 -16.26 27.57
N LYS A 238 -28.79 -16.25 26.35
CA LYS A 238 -30.22 -16.51 26.15
C LYS A 238 -30.60 -17.95 26.51
N MET A 239 -29.76 -18.95 26.20
CA MET A 239 -30.00 -20.34 26.61
C MET A 239 -29.93 -20.53 28.12
N LYS A 240 -28.95 -19.92 28.78
CA LYS A 240 -28.80 -20.00 30.24
C LYS A 240 -30.03 -19.44 30.97
N ASN A 241 -30.61 -18.37 30.45
CA ASN A 241 -31.80 -17.75 31.05
C ASN A 241 -33.09 -18.58 30.87
N MET A 242 -33.15 -19.51 29.91
CA MET A 242 -34.30 -20.42 29.77
C MET A 242 -34.25 -21.61 30.75
N GLN A 243 -33.07 -22.01 31.21
CA GLN A 243 -32.92 -23.17 32.11
C GLN A 243 -33.21 -22.86 33.59
N LEU A 244 -33.42 -21.60 33.96
CA LEU A 244 -33.65 -21.18 35.36
C LEU A 244 -35.12 -21.10 35.77
N HIS A 245 -36.07 -21.43 34.90
CA HIS A 245 -37.51 -21.26 35.19
C HIS A 245 -38.26 -22.57 35.56
N GLU A 246 -37.55 -23.65 35.93
CA GLU A 246 -38.16 -24.97 36.20
C GLU A 246 -38.00 -25.50 37.64
N LYS A 247 -37.55 -24.71 38.61
CA LYS A 247 -37.47 -25.15 40.02
C LYS A 247 -37.87 -24.05 40.97
N ASP A 248 -39.17 -23.98 41.28
CA ASP A 248 -39.70 -23.45 42.55
C ASP A 248 -41.19 -23.81 42.61
N GLY A 249 -41.46 -25.04 43.07
CA GLY A 249 -42.79 -25.56 43.34
C GLY A 249 -42.64 -26.64 44.40
N ASP A 250 -43.45 -26.51 45.44
CA ASP A 250 -43.63 -27.43 46.57
C ASP A 250 -42.67 -27.25 47.77
N ASP A 251 -43.11 -26.46 48.75
CA ASP A 251 -43.33 -27.04 50.07
C ASP A 251 -44.34 -26.23 50.90
N VAL A 252 -45.49 -26.87 51.17
CA VAL A 252 -46.61 -26.36 51.96
C VAL A 252 -46.52 -26.94 53.38
N LYS A 253 -46.54 -26.02 54.35
CA LYS A 253 -46.85 -26.12 55.79
C LYS A 253 -47.29 -27.50 56.34
N GLN A 254 -46.63 -27.91 57.42
CA GLN A 254 -47.28 -28.39 58.65
C GLN A 254 -47.05 -27.38 59.78
#